data_AF-A0A166WJ83-F1
#
_entry.id   AF-A0A166WJ83-F1
#
_cell.length_a   1.000
_cell.length_b   1.000
_cell.length_c   1.000
_cell.angle_alpha   90.00
_cell.angle_beta   90.00
_cell.angle_gamma   90.00
#
_symmetry.space_group_name_H-M   'P 1'
#
loop_
_entity.id
_entity.type
_entity.pdbx_description
1 polymer ?
#
loop_
_entity_poly.entity_id
_entity_poly.type
_entity_poly.pdbx_seq_one_letter_code
_entity_poly.pdbx_strand_id
1 'polypeptide(L)'
;MKLITNLNMKKIFVLTGLLVTSLLSGFVHASLMISPTRVVFDERQRTAKVFLINNSQEEKTYRLGWKEKHALASGGYRDLAADEVGPWRLSHMIRMTPKQVHLAPGERQVVKLALRRKKDMAHGEYRSHLFFQALPTEQHRVSQAIGINLNMILSYSIPIVYRKQVSIPAVTISDAQLKLNSAGQQVIHLDISRQGHASAFGKIQAYWKAHNTKQWQRVSVANNFAIYPEVAKANIELNILNGQKIAGRGQLKVTYDGQEEHAGKELAQKTFALTL
;
A
#
# COMPACT_ATOMS: atom_id res chain seq x y z
N MET A 1 20.35 -60.35 -9.01
CA MET A 1 20.17 -59.05 -8.32
C MET A 1 19.34 -58.14 -9.22
N LYS A 2 18.02 -58.08 -9.00
CA LYS A 2 17.07 -57.22 -9.73
C LYS A 2 17.23 -55.79 -9.24
N LEU A 3 17.25 -54.82 -10.16
CA LEU A 3 16.55 -53.53 -10.15
C LEU A 3 17.32 -52.54 -11.04
N ILE A 4 16.97 -52.43 -12.32
CA ILE A 4 17.22 -51.21 -13.11
C ILE A 4 15.94 -50.89 -13.90
N THR A 5 15.06 -50.21 -13.18
CA THR A 5 14.19 -49.09 -13.59
C THR A 5 13.93 -48.89 -15.09
N ASN A 6 12.78 -49.38 -15.56
CA ASN A 6 12.12 -48.88 -16.78
C ASN A 6 11.48 -47.51 -16.50
N LEU A 7 12.26 -46.45 -16.58
CA LEU A 7 11.74 -45.09 -16.48
C LEU A 7 11.25 -44.64 -17.87
N ASN A 8 9.93 -44.64 -18.04
CA ASN A 8 9.24 -44.27 -19.28
C ASN A 8 9.73 -42.89 -19.77
N MET A 9 10.20 -42.80 -21.02
CA MET A 9 10.85 -41.62 -21.61
C MET A 9 10.02 -40.33 -21.50
N LYS A 10 8.68 -40.45 -21.44
CA LYS A 10 7.75 -39.35 -21.14
C LYS A 10 7.88 -38.80 -19.72
N LYS A 11 8.15 -39.66 -18.73
CA LYS A 11 8.39 -39.25 -17.33
C LYS A 11 9.70 -38.49 -17.20
N ILE A 12 10.73 -38.87 -17.95
CA ILE A 12 12.01 -38.14 -18.00
C ILE A 12 11.77 -36.74 -18.57
N PHE A 13 11.10 -36.61 -19.72
CA PHE A 13 10.81 -35.31 -20.34
C PHE A 13 9.97 -34.38 -19.45
N VAL A 14 8.98 -34.91 -18.73
CA VAL A 14 8.18 -34.15 -17.76
C VAL A 14 9.03 -33.73 -16.55
N LEU A 15 9.93 -34.58 -16.07
CA LEU A 15 10.83 -34.26 -14.95
C LEU A 15 11.86 -33.18 -15.34
N THR A 16 12.42 -33.24 -16.56
CA THR A 16 13.34 -32.20 -17.06
C THR A 16 12.61 -30.87 -17.27
N GLY A 17 11.38 -30.88 -17.78
CA GLY A 17 10.56 -29.68 -17.93
C GLY A 17 10.19 -29.02 -16.59
N LEU A 18 9.90 -29.82 -15.56
CA LEU A 18 9.63 -29.33 -14.20
C LEU A 18 10.90 -28.74 -13.54
N LEU A 19 12.07 -29.32 -13.82
CA LEU A 19 13.35 -28.84 -13.30
C LEU A 19 13.74 -27.49 -13.94
N VAL A 20 13.57 -27.35 -15.26
CA VAL A 20 13.88 -26.10 -15.99
C VAL A 20 12.96 -24.95 -15.59
N THR A 21 11.68 -25.23 -15.31
CA THR A 21 10.74 -24.21 -14.83
C THR A 21 10.99 -23.76 -13.37
N SER A 22 11.52 -24.66 -12.52
CA SER A 22 11.93 -24.28 -11.15
C SER A 22 13.17 -23.37 -11.10
N LEU A 23 14.09 -23.53 -12.06
CA LEU A 23 15.34 -22.75 -12.14
C LEU A 23 15.15 -21.32 -12.68
N LEU A 24 13.99 -21.02 -13.28
CA LEU A 24 13.62 -19.69 -13.78
C LEU A 24 12.84 -18.85 -12.76
N SER A 25 12.79 -19.28 -11.51
CA SER A 25 12.21 -18.51 -10.41
C SER A 25 13.12 -17.32 -10.09
N GLY A 26 12.96 -16.22 -10.82
CA GLY A 26 13.64 -14.96 -10.52
C GLY A 26 13.20 -14.48 -9.13
N PHE A 27 14.12 -14.41 -8.19
CA PHE A 27 13.86 -13.76 -6.91
C PHE A 27 13.70 -12.26 -7.14
N VAL A 28 12.47 -11.77 -7.03
CA VAL A 28 12.22 -10.33 -6.88
C VAL A 28 12.71 -9.94 -5.49
N HIS A 29 13.96 -9.51 -5.38
CA HIS A 29 14.51 -8.99 -4.14
C HIS A 29 14.14 -7.51 -4.02
N ALA A 30 13.27 -7.18 -3.06
CA ALA A 30 13.08 -5.79 -2.65
C ALA A 30 14.40 -5.27 -2.08
N SER A 31 15.02 -4.27 -2.73
CA SER A 31 16.35 -3.78 -2.34
C SER A 31 16.37 -2.99 -1.04
N LEU A 32 15.24 -2.36 -0.68
CA LEU A 32 15.09 -1.57 0.53
C LEU A 32 13.83 -1.97 1.29
N MET A 33 13.99 -2.28 2.57
CA MET A 33 12.88 -2.41 3.51
C MET A 33 12.73 -1.13 4.33
N ILE A 34 11.49 -0.64 4.42
CA ILE A 34 11.12 0.58 5.16
C ILE A 34 10.12 0.18 6.24
N SER A 35 10.41 0.52 7.50
CA SER A 35 9.50 0.21 8.62
C SER A 35 9.44 1.35 9.64
N PRO A 36 8.24 1.83 10.04
CA PRO A 36 6.94 1.44 9.51
C PRO A 36 6.69 2.03 8.10
N THR A 37 5.67 1.52 7.42
CA THR A 37 5.22 2.04 6.10
C THR A 37 4.27 3.24 6.21
N ARG A 38 3.94 3.65 7.45
CA ARG A 38 3.13 4.81 7.80
C ARG A 38 3.50 5.27 9.19
N VAL A 39 3.53 6.58 9.40
CA VAL A 39 3.80 7.16 10.72
C VAL A 39 2.65 8.09 11.09
N VAL A 40 2.08 7.89 12.28
CA VAL A 40 1.09 8.81 12.85
C VAL A 40 1.63 9.34 14.17
N PHE A 41 1.77 10.65 14.26
CA PHE A 41 2.00 11.33 15.52
C PHE A 41 0.67 11.56 16.22
N ASP A 42 0.48 10.93 17.37
CA ASP A 42 -0.60 11.28 18.29
C ASP A 42 -0.32 12.60 19.05
N GLU A 43 -1.24 13.06 19.89
CA GLU A 43 -1.08 14.33 20.62
C GLU A 43 0.06 14.35 21.64
N ARG A 44 0.58 13.21 22.07
CA ARG A 44 1.69 13.14 23.04
C ARG A 44 3.03 12.96 22.33
N GLN A 45 3.05 12.22 21.22
CA GLN A 45 4.25 11.90 20.47
C GLN A 45 4.86 13.14 19.80
N ARG A 46 6.16 13.33 20.04
CA ARG A 46 6.99 14.37 19.40
C ARG A 46 8.07 13.80 18.50
N THR A 47 8.35 12.50 18.59
CA THR A 47 9.38 11.84 17.81
C THR A 47 8.90 10.51 17.27
N ALA A 48 9.31 10.17 16.05
CA ALA A 48 9.13 8.86 15.45
C ALA A 48 10.44 8.39 14.80
N LYS A 49 10.57 7.08 14.61
CA LYS A 49 11.71 6.44 13.95
C LYS A 49 11.21 5.68 12.74
N VAL A 50 11.87 5.86 11.61
CA VAL A 50 11.69 5.05 10.40
C VAL A 50 13.00 4.32 10.15
N PHE A 51 12.94 3.00 10.09
CA PHE A 51 14.08 2.14 9.84
C PHE A 51 14.19 1.84 8.35
N LEU A 52 15.40 1.97 7.82
CA LEU A 52 15.78 1.60 6.47
C LEU A 52 16.75 0.43 6.57
N ILE A 53 16.44 -0.67 5.88
CA ILE A 53 17.30 -1.86 5.84
C ILE A 53 17.57 -2.20 4.38
N ASN A 54 18.83 -2.29 4.00
CA ASN A 54 19.23 -2.71 2.67
C ASN A 54 19.16 -4.24 2.61
N ASN A 55 18.16 -4.76 1.91
CA ASN A 55 17.96 -6.21 1.71
C ASN A 55 18.64 -6.71 0.42
N SER A 56 19.42 -5.87 -0.26
CA SER A 56 20.21 -6.25 -1.43
C SER A 56 21.65 -6.61 -1.05
N GLN A 57 22.37 -7.20 -2.01
CA GLN A 57 23.78 -7.57 -1.88
C GLN A 57 24.76 -6.46 -2.30
N GLU A 58 24.24 -5.28 -2.66
CA GLU A 58 25.04 -4.13 -3.09
C GLU A 58 24.85 -2.97 -2.12
N GLU A 59 25.85 -2.10 -2.03
CA GLU A 59 25.69 -0.83 -1.31
C GLU A 59 24.66 0.07 -1.99
N LYS A 60 23.82 0.71 -1.18
CA LYS A 60 22.78 1.63 -1.65
C LYS A 60 22.84 2.93 -0.87
N THR A 61 22.72 4.05 -1.60
CA THR A 61 22.58 5.37 -0.99
C THR A 61 21.21 5.93 -1.31
N TYR A 62 20.52 6.46 -0.31
CA TYR A 62 19.20 7.08 -0.45
C TYR A 62 19.25 8.53 -0.01
N ARG A 63 18.74 9.43 -0.85
CA ARG A 63 18.43 10.82 -0.50
C ARG A 63 17.00 10.89 0.01
N LEU A 64 16.82 11.56 1.15
CA LEU A 64 15.54 11.71 1.80
C LEU A 64 14.98 13.12 1.57
N GLY A 65 13.68 13.21 1.37
CA GLY A 65 12.98 14.47 1.16
C GLY A 65 11.51 14.37 1.52
N TRP A 66 10.77 15.40 1.14
CA TRP A 66 9.32 15.45 1.32
C TRP A 66 8.66 15.55 -0.06
N LYS A 67 7.53 14.85 -0.21
CA LYS A 67 6.57 15.10 -1.29
C LYS A 67 5.20 15.40 -0.71
N GLU A 68 4.58 16.42 -1.27
CA GLU A 68 3.18 16.74 -0.99
C GLU A 68 2.33 16.06 -2.06
N LYS A 69 1.31 15.34 -1.60
CA LYS A 69 0.48 14.54 -2.49
C LYS A 69 -0.99 14.67 -2.11
N HIS A 70 -1.84 14.70 -3.13
CA HIS A 70 -3.29 14.68 -2.99
C HIS A 70 -3.80 13.27 -3.26
N ALA A 71 -4.60 12.71 -2.35
CA ALA A 71 -5.23 11.42 -2.57
C ALA A 71 -6.33 11.50 -3.63
N LEU A 72 -6.51 10.44 -4.40
CA LEU A 72 -7.56 10.38 -5.42
C LEU A 72 -8.76 9.60 -4.90
N ALA A 73 -9.96 9.93 -5.41
CA ALA A 73 -11.18 9.22 -5.05
C ALA A 73 -11.14 7.74 -5.43
N SER A 74 -10.44 7.38 -6.51
CA SER A 74 -10.22 6.00 -6.96
C SER A 74 -9.11 5.26 -6.20
N GLY A 75 -8.48 5.89 -5.22
CA GLY A 75 -7.27 5.41 -4.57
C GLY A 75 -6.00 5.91 -5.25
N GLY A 76 -4.87 5.72 -4.57
CA GLY A 76 -3.58 6.28 -5.01
C GLY A 76 -3.46 7.78 -4.78
N TYR A 77 -2.47 8.40 -5.40
CA TYR A 77 -2.09 9.79 -5.19
C TYR A 77 -1.63 10.47 -6.47
N ARG A 78 -1.79 11.79 -6.53
CA ARG A 78 -1.05 12.68 -7.43
C ARG A 78 -0.07 13.53 -6.63
N ASP A 79 1.09 13.82 -7.20
CA ASP A 79 2.02 14.82 -6.65
C ASP A 79 1.40 16.21 -6.80
N LEU A 80 1.63 17.08 -5.82
CA LEU A 80 1.20 18.48 -5.84
C LEU A 80 2.32 19.39 -6.34
N ALA A 81 1.96 20.37 -7.16
CA ALA A 81 2.83 21.51 -7.48
C ALA A 81 2.93 22.46 -6.28
N ALA A 82 3.95 23.33 -6.27
CA ALA A 82 4.28 24.17 -5.11
C ALA A 82 3.16 25.16 -4.72
N ASP A 83 2.41 25.65 -5.71
CA ASP A 83 1.27 26.56 -5.58
C ASP A 83 -0.01 25.87 -5.09
N GLU A 84 -0.13 24.54 -5.24
CA GLU A 84 -1.24 23.75 -4.71
C GLU A 84 -1.06 23.37 -3.23
N VAL A 85 0.14 23.55 -2.68
CA VAL A 85 0.45 23.11 -1.31
C VAL A 85 -0.15 24.06 -0.28
N GLY A 86 -1.14 23.57 0.46
CA GLY A 86 -1.80 24.33 1.52
C GLY A 86 -1.09 24.30 2.89
N PRO A 87 -1.66 25.01 3.89
CA PRO A 87 -1.13 25.09 5.25
C PRO A 87 -1.22 23.75 6.03
N TRP A 88 -1.97 22.79 5.50
CA TRP A 88 -2.14 21.44 6.04
C TRP A 88 -0.92 20.53 5.82
N ARG A 89 0.10 20.97 5.05
CA ARG A 89 1.33 20.20 4.85
C ARG A 89 2.07 19.98 6.17
N LEU A 90 2.49 18.75 6.44
CA LEU A 90 3.20 18.40 7.68
C LEU A 90 4.72 18.64 7.60
N SER A 91 5.30 18.61 6.41
CA SER A 91 6.75 18.67 6.18
C SER A 91 7.45 19.85 6.85
N HIS A 92 6.80 21.02 6.89
CA HIS A 92 7.35 22.24 7.53
C HIS A 92 7.48 22.15 9.05
N MET A 93 6.85 21.14 9.65
CA MET A 93 6.81 20.93 11.08
C MET A 93 7.72 19.78 11.53
N ILE A 94 8.23 18.98 10.59
CA ILE A 94 9.05 17.82 10.93
C ILE A 94 10.52 18.14 10.66
N ARG A 95 11.34 18.04 11.71
CA ARG A 95 12.78 17.92 11.55
C ARG A 95 13.12 16.46 11.27
N MET A 96 13.61 16.19 10.07
CA MET A 96 14.08 14.87 9.65
C MET A 96 15.61 14.80 9.74
N THR A 97 16.14 13.69 10.25
CA THR A 97 17.59 13.44 10.28
C THR A 97 17.88 11.93 10.22
N PRO A 98 18.84 11.48 9.39
CA PRO A 98 19.63 12.27 8.43
C PRO A 98 18.83 12.62 7.15
N LYS A 99 19.41 13.43 6.25
CA LYS A 99 18.84 13.73 4.92
C LYS A 99 19.34 12.78 3.82
N GLN A 100 20.38 12.01 4.12
CA GLN A 100 20.93 10.99 3.23
C GLN A 100 21.38 9.83 4.10
N VAL A 101 21.18 8.62 3.59
CA VAL A 101 21.55 7.38 4.25
C VAL A 101 22.35 6.54 3.26
N HIS A 102 23.54 6.11 3.67
CA HIS A 102 24.31 5.09 2.97
C HIS A 102 24.12 3.77 3.72
N LEU A 103 23.93 2.67 2.99
CA LEU A 103 23.62 1.35 3.53
C LEU A 103 24.46 0.29 2.82
N ALA A 104 25.35 -0.35 3.56
CA ALA A 104 25.97 -1.62 3.17
C ALA A 104 24.91 -2.74 3.09
N PRO A 105 25.22 -3.88 2.44
CA PRO A 105 24.35 -5.06 2.42
C PRO A 105 23.93 -5.49 3.83
N GLY A 106 22.62 -5.63 4.06
CA GLY A 106 22.04 -5.97 5.37
C GLY A 106 22.07 -4.85 6.41
N GLU A 107 22.67 -3.69 6.10
CA GLU A 107 22.79 -2.59 7.06
C GLU A 107 21.42 -1.98 7.38
N ARG A 108 21.23 -1.65 8.66
CA ARG A 108 20.06 -0.93 9.16
C ARG A 108 20.44 0.48 9.62
N GLN A 109 19.75 1.48 9.08
CA GLN A 109 19.84 2.86 9.54
C GLN A 109 18.49 3.38 10.03
N VAL A 110 18.54 4.42 10.87
CA VAL A 110 17.35 5.04 11.45
C VAL A 110 17.21 6.49 11.02
N VAL A 111 16.04 6.82 10.50
CA VAL A 111 15.60 8.18 10.20
C VAL A 111 14.73 8.65 11.36
N LYS A 112 15.21 9.66 12.08
CA LYS A 112 14.50 10.29 13.18
C LYS A 112 13.65 11.42 12.64
N LEU A 113 12.37 11.41 12.99
CA LEU A 113 11.41 12.46 12.68
C LEU A 113 11.02 13.14 13.99
N ALA A 114 11.24 14.45 14.10
CA ALA A 114 10.87 15.24 15.28
C ALA A 114 9.84 16.31 14.92
N LEU A 115 8.64 16.19 15.48
CA LEU A 115 7.51 17.08 15.27
C LEU A 115 7.63 18.35 16.13
N ARG A 116 7.63 19.51 15.47
CA ARG A 116 7.61 20.85 16.07
C ARG A 116 6.23 21.47 15.86
N ARG A 117 5.44 21.51 16.93
CA ARG A 117 4.08 22.05 16.90
C ARG A 117 4.11 23.56 17.07
N LYS A 118 3.19 24.24 16.40
CA LYS A 118 2.90 25.66 16.63
C LYS A 118 1.69 25.77 17.57
N LYS A 119 1.61 26.84 18.36
CA LYS A 119 0.50 27.06 19.29
C LYS A 119 -0.83 27.21 18.53
N ASP A 120 -0.80 28.00 17.46
CA ASP A 120 -2.01 28.45 16.73
C ASP A 120 -2.36 27.57 15.52
N MET A 121 -2.09 26.27 15.63
CA MET A 121 -2.50 25.32 14.59
C MET A 121 -4.02 25.14 14.58
N ALA A 122 -4.62 25.08 13.40
CA ALA A 122 -6.00 24.67 13.25
C ALA A 122 -6.19 23.21 13.70
N HIS A 123 -7.41 22.87 14.11
CA HIS A 123 -7.79 21.48 14.33
C HIS A 123 -7.79 20.76 12.98
N GLY A 124 -7.36 19.50 12.97
CA GLY A 124 -7.33 18.72 11.74
C GLY A 124 -6.15 17.77 11.64
N GLU A 125 -6.14 17.10 10.50
CA GLU A 125 -5.06 16.23 10.08
C GLU A 125 -4.11 16.96 9.14
N TYR A 126 -2.83 16.87 9.46
CA TYR A 126 -1.72 17.38 8.66
C TYR A 126 -0.97 16.18 8.07
N ARG A 127 -0.64 16.23 6.78
CA ARG A 127 0.01 15.11 6.11
C ARG A 127 1.03 15.59 5.08
N SER A 128 2.13 14.85 5.02
CA SER A 128 3.16 14.92 3.98
C SER A 128 3.72 13.51 3.77
N HIS A 129 4.49 13.30 2.71
CA HIS A 129 5.06 11.99 2.41
C HIS A 129 6.58 12.06 2.52
N LEU A 130 7.13 11.24 3.41
CA LEU A 130 8.57 11.05 3.49
C LEU A 130 9.01 10.27 2.25
N PHE A 131 9.88 10.88 1.45
CA PHE A 131 10.33 10.38 0.17
C PHE A 131 11.77 9.89 0.26
N PHE A 132 12.06 8.73 -0.32
CA PHE A 132 13.38 8.11 -0.38
C PHE A 132 13.73 7.88 -1.85
N GLN A 133 14.77 8.52 -2.34
CA GLN A 133 15.24 8.36 -3.71
C GLN A 133 16.59 7.67 -3.70
N ALA A 134 16.70 6.53 -4.39
CA ALA A 134 18.00 5.91 -4.60
C ALA A 134 18.89 6.87 -5.40
N LEU A 135 20.14 7.01 -4.96
CA LEU A 135 21.17 7.65 -5.77
C LEU A 135 21.81 6.57 -6.66
N PRO A 136 22.08 6.85 -7.94
CA PRO A 136 22.82 5.93 -8.79
C PRO A 136 24.17 5.59 -8.15
N THR A 137 24.49 4.31 -8.04
CA THR A 137 25.85 3.87 -7.73
C THR A 137 26.64 3.97 -9.03
N GLU A 138 27.74 4.73 -9.06
CA GLU A 138 28.55 4.93 -10.27
C GLU A 138 29.27 3.63 -10.67
N GLN A 139 28.57 2.69 -11.30
CA GLN A 139 29.16 1.45 -11.81
C GLN A 139 28.49 0.96 -13.09
N HIS A 140 28.25 1.84 -14.07
CA HIS A 140 28.06 1.37 -15.44
C HIS A 140 29.36 1.65 -16.21
N ARG A 141 30.24 0.64 -16.26
CA ARG A 141 31.27 0.58 -17.31
C ARG A 141 30.55 0.63 -18.64
N VAL A 142 30.77 1.69 -19.41
CA VAL A 142 30.29 1.82 -20.78
C VAL A 142 30.87 0.66 -21.59
N SER A 143 30.08 -0.37 -21.87
CA SER A 143 30.43 -1.32 -22.91
C SER A 143 30.23 -0.61 -24.25
N GLN A 144 31.25 -0.62 -25.12
CA GLN A 144 31.23 -0.03 -26.47
C GLN A 144 30.36 -0.84 -27.45
N ALA A 145 29.34 -1.55 -26.96
CA ALA A 145 28.37 -2.26 -27.78
C ALA A 145 27.15 -1.37 -28.00
N ILE A 146 26.62 -1.36 -29.21
CA ILE A 146 25.32 -0.75 -29.52
C ILE A 146 24.27 -1.49 -28.68
N GLY A 147 23.80 -0.86 -27.62
CA GLY A 147 22.84 -1.43 -26.68
C GLY A 147 22.06 -0.34 -25.95
N ILE A 148 20.78 -0.62 -25.67
CA ILE A 148 19.94 0.28 -24.88
C ILE A 148 20.35 0.14 -23.41
N ASN A 149 20.91 1.21 -22.84
CA ASN A 149 21.22 1.29 -21.41
C ASN A 149 20.04 1.92 -20.66
N LEU A 150 19.30 1.10 -19.92
CA LEU A 150 18.17 1.57 -19.10
C LEU A 150 18.66 1.90 -17.67
N ASN A 151 18.72 3.18 -17.34
CA ASN A 151 19.03 3.65 -15.99
C ASN A 151 17.74 3.89 -15.20
N MET A 152 17.37 2.95 -14.32
CA MET A 152 16.19 3.08 -13.46
C MET A 152 16.59 3.63 -12.09
N ILE A 153 15.93 4.72 -11.65
CA ILE A 153 16.09 5.26 -10.29
C ILE A 153 14.86 4.90 -9.45
N LEU A 154 15.03 3.97 -8.52
CA LEU A 154 13.97 3.56 -7.60
C LEU A 154 13.70 4.65 -6.56
N SER A 155 12.42 4.91 -6.30
CA SER A 155 11.99 5.85 -5.26
C SER A 155 10.80 5.31 -4.47
N TYR A 156 10.75 5.63 -3.18
CA TYR A 156 9.70 5.18 -2.25
C TYR A 156 9.10 6.37 -1.52
N SER A 157 7.84 6.26 -1.09
CA SER A 157 7.22 7.29 -0.25
C SER A 157 6.28 6.68 0.78
N ILE A 158 6.37 7.14 2.04
CA ILE A 158 5.46 6.75 3.11
C ILE A 158 4.70 7.98 3.67
N PRO A 159 3.41 7.87 3.99
CA PRO A 159 2.68 8.97 4.61
C PRO A 159 3.12 9.18 6.06
N ILE A 160 3.37 10.44 6.40
CA ILE A 160 3.59 10.92 7.76
C ILE A 160 2.40 11.81 8.10
N VAL A 161 1.72 11.49 9.21
CA VAL A 161 0.46 12.12 9.61
C VAL A 161 0.62 12.69 11.02
N TYR A 162 0.06 13.87 11.25
CA TYR A 162 -0.16 14.42 12.58
C TYR A 162 -1.60 14.85 12.71
N ARG A 163 -2.20 14.56 13.86
CA ARG A 163 -3.59 14.91 14.16
C ARG A 163 -3.65 15.81 15.38
N LYS A 164 -4.33 16.95 15.24
CA LYS A 164 -4.62 17.87 16.34
C LYS A 164 -6.13 17.90 16.59
N GLN A 165 -6.56 17.41 17.75
CA GLN A 165 -7.95 17.54 18.23
C GLN A 165 -8.99 17.11 17.19
N VAL A 166 -8.82 15.92 16.64
CA VAL A 166 -9.75 15.32 15.67
C VAL A 166 -10.44 14.11 16.26
N SER A 167 -11.68 13.87 15.85
CA SER A 167 -12.41 12.64 16.12
C SER A 167 -12.17 11.59 15.04
N ILE A 168 -12.55 10.34 15.34
CA ILE A 168 -12.69 9.30 14.32
C ILE A 168 -13.72 9.82 13.28
N PRO A 169 -13.44 9.71 11.96
CA PRO A 169 -14.36 10.17 10.94
C PRO A 169 -15.58 9.26 10.84
N ALA A 170 -16.73 9.83 10.51
CA ALA A 170 -17.90 9.06 10.13
C ALA A 170 -17.72 8.52 8.71
N VAL A 171 -17.98 7.23 8.51
CA VAL A 171 -17.85 6.57 7.21
C VAL A 171 -19.15 5.87 6.85
N THR A 172 -19.55 5.94 5.59
CA THR A 172 -20.75 5.26 5.10
C THR A 172 -20.47 4.63 3.76
N ILE A 173 -20.86 3.37 3.60
CA ILE A 173 -20.81 2.67 2.32
C ILE A 173 -22.19 2.89 1.67
N SER A 174 -22.26 3.68 0.60
CA SER A 174 -23.53 4.03 -0.03
C SER A 174 -23.96 2.98 -1.03
N ASP A 175 -23.03 2.49 -1.85
CA ASP A 175 -23.32 1.55 -2.94
C ASP A 175 -22.24 0.46 -3.08
N ALA A 176 -22.63 -0.66 -3.67
CA ALA A 176 -21.73 -1.75 -4.03
C ALA A 176 -22.22 -2.45 -5.30
N GLN A 177 -21.36 -2.53 -6.31
CA GLN A 177 -21.67 -3.10 -7.62
C GLN A 177 -20.62 -4.12 -8.04
N LEU A 178 -21.02 -5.12 -8.81
CA LEU A 178 -20.09 -6.02 -9.48
C LEU A 178 -19.87 -5.54 -10.91
N LYS A 179 -18.60 -5.40 -11.28
CA LYS A 179 -18.20 -4.93 -12.62
C LYS A 179 -17.09 -5.83 -13.16
N LEU A 180 -16.81 -5.68 -14.44
CA LEU A 180 -15.58 -6.18 -15.05
C LEU A 180 -14.59 -5.02 -15.15
N ASN A 181 -13.35 -5.23 -14.74
CA ASN A 181 -12.28 -4.27 -14.97
C ASN A 181 -11.78 -4.34 -16.43
N SER A 182 -10.81 -3.49 -16.79
CA SER A 182 -10.25 -3.45 -18.15
C SER A 182 -9.60 -4.76 -18.61
N ALA A 183 -9.22 -5.64 -17.69
CA ALA A 183 -8.69 -6.97 -17.98
C ALA A 183 -9.79 -8.05 -18.08
N GLY A 184 -11.06 -7.67 -18.01
CA GLY A 184 -12.19 -8.61 -18.02
C GLY A 184 -12.37 -9.40 -16.72
N GLN A 185 -11.72 -8.98 -15.62
CA GLN A 185 -11.81 -9.65 -14.33
C GLN A 185 -12.96 -9.05 -13.51
N GLN A 186 -13.68 -9.91 -12.79
CA GLN A 186 -14.76 -9.47 -11.91
C GLN A 186 -14.18 -8.74 -10.68
N VAL A 187 -14.72 -7.56 -10.41
CA VAL A 187 -14.34 -6.68 -9.30
C VAL A 187 -15.57 -6.15 -8.57
N ILE A 188 -15.40 -5.77 -7.30
CA ILE A 188 -16.43 -5.09 -6.52
C ILE A 188 -16.11 -3.59 -6.53
N HIS A 189 -16.99 -2.78 -7.11
CA HIS A 189 -16.94 -1.33 -7.01
C HIS A 189 -17.74 -0.86 -5.81
N LEU A 190 -17.15 -0.02 -4.95
CA LEU A 190 -17.78 0.53 -3.76
C LEU A 190 -17.80 2.05 -3.80
N ASP A 191 -18.91 2.64 -3.40
CA ASP A 191 -18.99 4.07 -3.14
C ASP A 191 -18.96 4.29 -1.62
N ILE A 192 -17.94 4.98 -1.13
CA ILE A 192 -17.75 5.27 0.29
C ILE A 192 -17.70 6.76 0.51
N SER A 193 -18.52 7.27 1.44
CA SER A 193 -18.48 8.65 1.90
C SER A 193 -17.80 8.75 3.26
N ARG A 194 -17.00 9.80 3.46
CA ARG A 194 -16.28 10.10 4.70
C ARG A 194 -16.54 11.53 5.14
N GLN A 195 -16.87 11.72 6.42
CA GLN A 195 -17.06 13.03 7.04
C GLN A 195 -16.17 13.21 8.27
N GLY A 196 -15.67 14.43 8.48
CA GLY A 196 -14.82 14.82 9.61
C GLY A 196 -13.44 15.30 9.16
N HIS A 197 -12.59 15.64 10.13
CA HIS A 197 -11.29 16.28 9.91
C HIS A 197 -10.07 15.33 9.98
N ALA A 198 -10.33 14.02 10.10
CA ALA A 198 -9.31 12.97 10.09
C ALA A 198 -9.53 11.96 8.97
N SER A 199 -8.46 11.27 8.58
CA SER A 199 -8.55 10.11 7.69
C SER A 199 -9.21 8.91 8.38
N ALA A 200 -10.01 8.20 7.59
CA ALA A 200 -10.41 6.84 7.91
C ALA A 200 -9.24 5.93 7.52
N PHE A 201 -8.85 5.00 8.38
CA PHE A 201 -7.76 4.08 8.11
C PHE A 201 -8.08 2.70 8.68
N GLY A 202 -7.95 1.67 7.85
CA GLY A 202 -8.30 0.32 8.26
C GLY A 202 -8.29 -0.71 7.15
N LYS A 203 -9.09 -1.76 7.35
CA LYS A 203 -9.21 -2.91 6.46
C LYS A 203 -10.62 -2.97 5.93
N ILE A 204 -10.75 -2.98 4.61
CA ILE A 204 -12.02 -3.24 3.93
C ILE A 204 -12.12 -4.72 3.62
N GLN A 205 -13.25 -5.34 3.93
CA GLN A 205 -13.51 -6.74 3.59
C GLN A 205 -14.86 -6.89 2.92
N ALA A 206 -14.94 -7.79 1.95
CA ALA A 206 -16.20 -8.15 1.32
C ALA A 206 -16.47 -9.64 1.50
N TYR A 207 -17.70 -9.97 1.88
CA TYR A 207 -18.18 -11.32 2.11
C TYR A 207 -19.41 -11.57 1.25
N TRP A 208 -19.42 -12.68 0.53
CA TRP A 208 -20.53 -13.11 -0.31
C TRP A 208 -21.33 -14.23 0.37
N LYS A 209 -22.65 -14.18 0.23
CA LYS A 209 -23.57 -15.27 0.57
C LYS A 209 -24.55 -15.47 -0.58
N ALA A 210 -24.42 -16.57 -1.32
CA ALA A 210 -25.30 -16.91 -2.42
C ALA A 210 -26.75 -17.17 -1.94
N HIS A 211 -27.72 -16.94 -2.84
CA HIS A 211 -29.11 -17.28 -2.60
C HIS A 211 -29.21 -18.80 -2.35
N ASN A 212 -29.76 -19.20 -1.20
CA ASN A 212 -29.83 -20.57 -0.68
C ASN A 212 -28.60 -21.12 0.06
N THR A 213 -27.59 -20.30 0.37
CA THR A 213 -26.52 -20.71 1.29
C THR A 213 -26.66 -19.98 2.62
N LYS A 214 -26.24 -20.66 3.71
CA LYS A 214 -26.17 -20.04 5.05
C LYS A 214 -24.79 -19.45 5.34
N GLN A 215 -23.77 -19.84 4.59
CA GLN A 215 -22.37 -19.50 4.88
C GLN A 215 -21.92 -18.23 4.13
N TRP A 216 -21.27 -17.33 4.86
CA TRP A 216 -20.56 -16.21 4.29
C TRP A 216 -19.16 -16.63 3.87
N GLN A 217 -18.78 -16.30 2.65
CA GLN A 217 -17.45 -16.55 2.10
C GLN A 217 -16.73 -15.22 1.91
N ARG A 218 -15.50 -15.08 2.41
CA ARG A 218 -14.71 -13.86 2.16
C ARG A 218 -14.23 -13.87 0.72
N VAL A 219 -14.69 -12.91 -0.06
CA VAL A 219 -14.41 -12.79 -1.49
C VAL A 219 -13.43 -11.67 -1.81
N SER A 220 -13.25 -10.70 -0.91
CA SER A 220 -12.27 -9.63 -1.11
C SER A 220 -11.72 -9.10 0.22
N VAL A 221 -10.51 -8.53 0.17
CA VAL A 221 -9.85 -7.82 1.28
C VAL A 221 -8.90 -6.75 0.74
N ALA A 222 -8.95 -5.55 1.34
CA ALA A 222 -7.97 -4.51 1.17
C ALA A 222 -7.49 -4.06 2.56
N ASN A 223 -6.22 -4.34 2.89
CA ASN A 223 -5.60 -3.94 4.15
C ASN A 223 -4.99 -2.54 4.05
N ASN A 224 -4.85 -1.85 5.19
CA ASN A 224 -4.20 -0.53 5.28
C ASN A 224 -4.79 0.49 4.30
N PHE A 225 -6.10 0.41 4.06
CA PHE A 225 -6.82 1.32 3.20
C PHE A 225 -7.07 2.63 3.93
N ALA A 226 -6.84 3.76 3.25
CA ALA A 226 -7.00 5.09 3.81
C ALA A 226 -7.97 5.91 2.94
N ILE A 227 -8.88 6.65 3.58
CA ILE A 227 -9.67 7.71 2.94
C ILE A 227 -9.34 9.01 3.66
N TYR A 228 -8.69 9.94 2.96
CA TYR A 228 -8.12 11.16 3.55
C TYR A 228 -9.11 12.33 3.61
N PRO A 229 -8.84 13.36 4.43
CA PRO A 229 -9.71 14.53 4.59
C PRO A 229 -10.14 15.19 3.28
N GLU A 230 -9.25 15.28 2.29
CA GLU A 230 -9.57 15.89 0.99
C GLU A 230 -10.48 15.03 0.10
N VAL A 231 -10.65 13.73 0.43
CA VAL A 231 -11.54 12.80 -0.27
C VAL A 231 -12.80 12.61 0.56
N ALA A 232 -13.85 13.35 0.23
CA ALA A 232 -15.17 13.19 0.86
C ALA A 232 -15.93 11.96 0.32
N LYS A 233 -15.71 11.61 -0.95
CA LYS A 233 -16.29 10.46 -1.63
C LYS A 233 -15.19 9.66 -2.33
N ALA A 234 -15.12 8.38 -2.04
CA ALA A 234 -14.18 7.44 -2.65
C ALA A 234 -14.95 6.40 -3.47
N ASN A 235 -14.41 6.07 -4.65
CA ASN A 235 -14.94 5.08 -5.60
C ASN A 235 -13.91 3.95 -5.68
N ILE A 236 -14.10 2.90 -4.89
CA ILE A 236 -13.04 1.90 -4.63
C ILE A 236 -13.30 0.66 -5.46
N GLU A 237 -12.28 0.21 -6.18
CA GLU A 237 -12.28 -1.10 -6.82
C GLU A 237 -11.60 -2.12 -5.91
N LEU A 238 -12.32 -3.19 -5.56
CA LEU A 238 -11.80 -4.31 -4.81
C LEU A 238 -11.69 -5.54 -5.69
N ASN A 239 -10.48 -6.09 -5.76
CA ASN A 239 -10.22 -7.34 -6.47
C ASN A 239 -10.85 -8.52 -5.74
N ILE A 240 -11.42 -9.45 -6.50
CA ILE A 240 -11.87 -10.73 -5.96
C ILE A 240 -10.65 -11.61 -5.70
N LEU A 241 -10.63 -12.27 -4.54
CA LEU A 241 -9.58 -13.20 -4.14
C LEU A 241 -9.49 -14.38 -5.10
N ASN A 242 -8.26 -14.83 -5.36
CA ASN A 242 -8.01 -15.99 -6.21
C ASN A 242 -8.84 -17.21 -5.75
N GLY A 243 -9.50 -17.86 -6.71
CA GLY A 243 -10.38 -19.02 -6.46
C GLY A 243 -11.76 -18.67 -5.89
N GLN A 244 -12.05 -17.39 -5.65
CA GLN A 244 -13.40 -16.92 -5.30
C GLN A 244 -14.13 -16.43 -6.55
N LYS A 245 -15.45 -16.57 -6.55
CA LYS A 245 -16.32 -16.05 -7.61
C LYS A 245 -17.64 -15.60 -7.01
N ILE A 246 -18.19 -14.50 -7.54
CA ILE A 246 -19.53 -14.05 -7.18
C ILE A 246 -20.43 -14.31 -8.39
N ALA A 247 -21.47 -15.12 -8.20
CA ALA A 247 -22.37 -15.54 -9.27
C ALA A 247 -23.81 -15.66 -8.77
N GLY A 248 -24.76 -15.35 -9.65
CA GLY A 248 -26.19 -15.42 -9.37
C GLY A 248 -26.67 -14.38 -8.34
N ARG A 249 -27.83 -14.67 -7.75
CA ARG A 249 -28.44 -13.83 -6.72
C ARG A 249 -27.80 -14.12 -5.36
N GLY A 250 -27.71 -13.10 -4.51
CA GLY A 250 -27.20 -13.26 -3.15
C GLY A 250 -27.02 -11.94 -2.41
N GLN A 251 -26.24 -11.97 -1.34
CA GLN A 251 -25.94 -10.82 -0.50
C GLN A 251 -24.44 -10.59 -0.43
N LEU A 252 -24.03 -9.33 -0.57
CA LEU A 252 -22.67 -8.88 -0.35
C LEU A 252 -22.62 -8.04 0.93
N LYS A 253 -21.91 -8.53 1.94
CA LYS A 253 -21.61 -7.77 3.16
C LYS A 253 -20.23 -7.14 3.03
N VAL A 254 -20.15 -5.84 3.21
CA VAL A 254 -18.91 -5.07 3.20
C VAL A 254 -18.67 -4.49 4.59
N THR A 255 -17.47 -4.67 5.13
CA THR A 255 -17.02 -4.06 6.38
C THR A 255 -15.81 -3.18 6.12
N TYR A 256 -15.70 -2.09 6.88
CA TYR A 256 -14.51 -1.26 6.98
C TYR A 256 -14.13 -1.17 8.45
N ASP A 257 -13.17 -1.99 8.85
CA ASP A 257 -12.73 -2.14 10.24
C ASP A 257 -11.45 -1.33 10.47
N GLY A 258 -11.44 -0.49 11.49
CA GLY A 258 -10.29 0.35 11.84
C GLY A 258 -9.04 -0.45 12.18
N GLN A 259 -7.88 0.04 11.75
CA GLN A 259 -6.55 -0.51 12.08
C GLN A 259 -5.68 0.56 12.74
N GLU A 260 -4.57 0.12 13.35
CA GLU A 260 -3.61 1.00 14.04
C GLU A 260 -4.31 1.91 15.07
N GLU A 261 -4.31 3.23 14.85
CA GLU A 261 -4.97 4.21 15.73
C GLU A 261 -6.49 3.98 15.93
N HIS A 262 -7.12 3.24 15.01
CA HIS A 262 -8.55 2.98 14.97
C HIS A 262 -8.84 1.50 15.30
N ALA A 263 -7.85 0.76 15.81
CA ALA A 263 -8.01 -0.65 16.15
C ALA A 263 -9.20 -0.88 17.09
N GLY A 264 -10.01 -1.88 16.77
CA GLY A 264 -11.22 -2.22 17.52
C GLY A 264 -12.44 -1.33 17.23
N LYS A 265 -12.38 -0.45 16.23
CA LYS A 265 -13.51 0.38 15.79
C LYS A 265 -14.07 -0.14 14.47
N GLU A 266 -15.37 -0.39 14.42
CA GLU A 266 -16.08 -0.56 13.14
C GLU A 266 -16.31 0.83 12.55
N LEU A 267 -15.69 1.16 11.41
CA LEU A 267 -15.86 2.46 10.76
C LEU A 267 -17.13 2.48 9.91
N ALA A 268 -17.44 1.38 9.24
CA ALA A 268 -18.70 1.18 8.53
C ALA A 268 -18.97 -0.31 8.27
N GLN A 269 -20.25 -0.66 8.17
CA GLN A 269 -20.70 -1.96 7.68
C GLN A 269 -21.99 -1.80 6.89
N LYS A 270 -22.12 -2.49 5.77
CA LYS A 270 -23.39 -2.56 5.02
C LYS A 270 -23.53 -3.89 4.28
N THR A 271 -24.76 -4.37 4.19
CA THR A 271 -25.11 -5.54 3.36
C THR A 271 -25.99 -5.10 2.20
N PHE A 272 -25.62 -5.55 1.00
CA PHE A 272 -26.30 -5.26 -0.25
C PHE A 272 -26.90 -6.56 -0.79
N ALA A 273 -28.13 -6.50 -1.29
CA ALA A 273 -28.67 -7.57 -2.12
C ALA A 273 -28.15 -7.35 -3.54
N LEU A 274 -27.45 -8.33 -4.11
CA LEU A 274 -26.97 -8.28 -5.49
C LEU A 274 -27.73 -9.31 -6.33
N THR A 275 -28.14 -8.86 -7.50
CA THR A 275 -28.66 -9.72 -8.57
C THR A 275 -27.79 -9.48 -9.78
N LEU A 276 -27.02 -10.51 -10.15
CA LEU A 276 -26.21 -10.56 -11.37
C LEU A 276 -27.04 -10.99 -12.57
#